data_AF-A0A1U7CZD9-F1
#
_entry.id   AF-A0A1U7CZD9-F1
#
_cell.length_a   1.000
_cell.length_b   1.000
_cell.length_c   1.000
_cell.angle_alpha   90.00
_cell.angle_beta   90.00
_cell.angle_gamma   90.00
#
_symmetry.space_group_name_H-M   'P 1'
#
loop_
_entity.id
_entity.type
_entity.pdbx_description
1 polymer ?
#
loop_
_entity_poly.entity_id
_entity_poly.type
_entity_poly.pdbx_seq_one_letter_code
_entity_poly.pdbx_strand_id
1 'polypeptide(L)'
;MSSPAHKIRNGVLAVTIWRNTSIEKGTSWYSVSTSRSYKTGDDTWKESDSLGFDDLLHMAKLLDQAHSWIGKQMEADSKVRKARKEADNGED
;
A
#
# COMPACT_ATOMS: atom_id res chain seq x y z
N MET A 1 3.67 -14.12 -7.23
CA MET A 1 3.56 -12.66 -7.08
C MET A 1 3.04 -12.38 -5.68
N SER A 2 3.60 -11.42 -4.95
CA SER A 2 3.05 -11.00 -3.67
C SER A 2 1.63 -10.48 -3.88
N SER A 3 0.72 -10.74 -2.93
CA SER A 3 -0.60 -10.12 -2.95
C SER A 3 -0.49 -8.70 -2.38
N PRO A 4 -1.24 -7.72 -2.92
CA PRO A 4 -1.34 -6.40 -2.30
C PRO A 4 -1.82 -6.52 -0.85
N ALA A 5 -1.27 -5.68 0.02
CA ALA A 5 -1.69 -5.59 1.40
C ALA A 5 -3.05 -4.88 1.52
N HIS A 6 -3.29 -3.88 0.67
CA HIS A 6 -4.55 -3.17 0.59
C HIS A 6 -4.70 -2.49 -0.77
N LYS A 7 -5.94 -2.24 -1.21
CA LYS A 7 -6.22 -1.47 -2.43
C LYS A 7 -7.41 -0.56 -2.18
N ILE A 8 -7.22 0.73 -2.44
CA ILE A 8 -8.24 1.77 -2.29
C ILE A 8 -8.65 2.21 -3.69
N ARG A 9 -9.96 2.33 -3.96
CA ARG A 9 -10.49 2.69 -5.27
C ARG A 9 -11.49 3.84 -5.17
N ASN A 10 -11.48 4.70 -6.19
CA ASN A 10 -12.51 5.70 -6.45
C ASN A 10 -12.70 5.83 -7.96
N GLY A 11 -13.84 5.31 -8.46
CA GLY A 11 -14.11 5.24 -9.89
C GLY A 11 -13.02 4.46 -10.63
N VAL A 12 -12.41 5.11 -11.62
CA VAL A 12 -11.31 4.55 -12.41
C VAL A 12 -9.95 4.64 -11.72
N LEU A 13 -9.83 5.37 -10.61
CA LEU A 13 -8.56 5.56 -9.91
C LEU A 13 -8.39 4.54 -8.79
N ALA A 14 -7.15 4.11 -8.59
CA ALA A 14 -6.77 3.19 -7.54
C ALA A 14 -5.40 3.53 -6.94
N VAL A 15 -5.25 3.27 -5.63
CA VAL A 15 -3.96 3.18 -4.96
C VAL A 15 -3.83 1.76 -4.42
N THR A 16 -2.81 1.04 -4.88
CA THR A 16 -2.48 -0.31 -4.43
C THR A 16 -1.30 -0.22 -3.46
N ILE A 17 -1.48 -0.73 -2.25
CA ILE A 17 -0.49 -0.73 -1.17
C ILE A 17 0.12 -2.12 -1.07
N TRP A 18 1.45 -2.18 -1.06
CA TRP A 18 2.23 -3.40 -0.95
C TRP A 18 2.96 -3.40 0.37
N ARG A 19 2.93 -4.55 1.07
CA ARG A 19 3.77 -4.79 2.24
C ARG A 19 5.00 -5.57 1.80
N ASN A 20 6.16 -5.01 2.06
CA ASN A 20 7.45 -5.60 1.76
C ASN A 20 8.15 -5.98 3.07
N THR A 21 8.90 -7.08 3.03
CA THR A 21 9.63 -7.60 4.19
C THR A 21 11.04 -8.02 3.77
N SER A 22 12.05 -7.60 4.52
CA SER A 22 13.41 -8.12 4.42
C SER A 22 13.63 -9.10 5.56
N ILE A 23 13.81 -10.39 5.21
CA ILE A 23 14.12 -11.44 6.19
C ILE A 23 15.49 -11.17 6.81
N GLU A 24 16.49 -10.86 5.97
CA GLU A 24 17.87 -10.57 6.40
C GLU A 24 17.96 -9.42 7.39
N LYS A 25 17.26 -8.31 7.13
CA LYS A 25 17.29 -7.11 8.00
C LYS A 25 16.21 -7.12 9.07
N GLY A 26 15.31 -8.10 9.08
CA GLY A 26 14.16 -8.15 9.99
C GLY A 26 13.29 -6.89 9.95
N THR A 27 13.14 -6.26 8.78
CA THR A 27 12.40 -5.00 8.59
C THR A 27 11.25 -5.16 7.61
N SER A 28 10.18 -4.39 7.82
CA SER A 28 9.05 -4.28 6.90
C SER A 28 8.81 -2.83 6.51
N TRP A 29 8.44 -2.61 5.26
CA TRP A 29 8.07 -1.29 4.75
C TRP A 29 6.90 -1.41 3.78
N TYR A 30 6.26 -0.28 3.48
CA TYR A 30 5.14 -0.23 2.56
C TYR A 30 5.53 0.57 1.31
N SER A 31 5.06 0.12 0.15
CA SER A 31 5.14 0.88 -1.10
C SER A 31 3.74 1.04 -1.68
N VAL A 32 3.57 2.03 -2.56
CA VAL A 32 2.30 2.35 -3.20
C VAL A 32 2.46 2.44 -4.71
N SER A 33 1.44 1.98 -5.42
CA SER A 33 1.30 2.13 -6.87
C SER A 33 -0.04 2.77 -7.17
N THR A 34 -0.02 3.90 -7.89
CA THR A 34 -1.22 4.57 -8.39
C THR A 34 -1.59 3.99 -9.75
N SER A 35 -2.87 3.82 -10.03
CA SER A 35 -3.33 3.48 -11.37
C SER A 35 -4.67 4.11 -11.72
N ARG A 36 -4.87 4.33 -13.01
CA ARG A 36 -6.10 4.76 -13.66
C ARG A 36 -6.53 3.69 -14.66
N SER A 37 -7.71 3.11 -14.48
CA SER A 37 -8.28 2.15 -15.40
C SER A 37 -8.98 2.85 -16.56
N TYR A 38 -8.83 2.32 -17.77
CA TYR A 38 -9.53 2.80 -18.95
C TYR A 38 -9.92 1.62 -19.83
N LYS A 39 -10.97 1.81 -20.64
CA LYS A 39 -11.43 0.81 -21.60
C LYS A 39 -10.81 1.11 -22.95
N THR A 40 -10.30 0.08 -23.63
CA THR A 40 -9.82 0.16 -25.01
C THR A 40 -10.96 -0.18 -25.99
N GLY A 41 -10.75 0.08 -27.29
CA GLY A 41 -11.79 -0.09 -28.32
C GLY A 41 -12.24 -1.54 -28.55
N ASP A 42 -11.48 -2.51 -28.05
CA ASP A 42 -11.79 -3.95 -28.01
C ASP A 42 -12.53 -4.37 -26.73
N ASP A 43 -13.08 -3.42 -25.98
CA ASP A 43 -13.78 -3.64 -24.72
C ASP A 43 -12.91 -4.18 -23.56
N THR A 44 -11.59 -4.23 -23.76
CA THR A 44 -10.61 -4.64 -22.75
C THR A 44 -10.35 -3.49 -21.76
N TRP A 45 -10.22 -3.81 -20.48
CA TRP A 45 -9.76 -2.86 -19.47
C TRP A 45 -8.24 -2.89 -19.33
N LYS A 46 -7.62 -1.71 -19.32
CA LYS A 46 -6.18 -1.53 -19.08
C LYS A 46 -5.97 -0.54 -17.93
N GLU A 47 -4.80 -0.57 -17.33
CA GLU A 47 -4.37 0.39 -16.31
C GLU A 47 -3.23 1.27 -16.87
N SER A 48 -3.18 2.53 -16.45
CA SER A 48 -2.10 3.48 -16.72
C SER A 48 -1.72 4.20 -15.43
N ASP A 49 -0.47 4.64 -15.32
CA ASP A 49 0.04 5.51 -14.28
C ASP A 49 -0.11 7.00 -14.61
N SER A 50 -0.51 7.33 -15.85
CA SER A 50 -0.73 8.69 -16.30
C SER A 50 -2.05 9.25 -15.75
N LEU A 51 -1.97 10.43 -15.14
CA LEU A 51 -3.10 11.12 -14.53
C LEU A 51 -3.42 12.39 -15.33
N GLY A 52 -4.70 12.61 -15.61
CA GLY A 52 -5.20 13.87 -16.15
C GLY A 52 -5.43 14.91 -15.03
N PHE A 53 -5.72 16.15 -15.42
CA PHE A 53 -6.01 17.25 -14.48
C PHE A 53 -7.12 16.89 -13.47
N ASP A 54 -8.22 16.31 -13.96
CA ASP A 54 -9.37 15.94 -13.11
C ASP A 54 -9.10 14.75 -12.16
N ASP A 55 -8.05 13.98 -12.44
CA ASP A 55 -7.66 12.84 -11.61
C ASP A 55 -6.85 13.29 -10.37
N LEU A 56 -6.21 14.47 -10.41
CA LEU A 56 -5.20 14.87 -9.44
C LEU A 56 -5.74 14.95 -8.01
N LEU A 57 -6.86 15.66 -7.79
CA LEU A 57 -7.42 15.83 -6.44
C LEU A 57 -8.05 14.54 -5.91
N HIS A 58 -8.61 13.72 -6.80
CA HIS A 58 -9.14 12.41 -6.44
C HIS A 58 -8.01 11.46 -6.03
N MET A 59 -6.90 11.44 -6.78
CA MET A 59 -5.73 10.66 -6.44
C MET A 59 -5.06 11.15 -5.15
N ALA A 60 -4.99 12.46 -4.94
CA ALA A 60 -4.48 13.03 -3.69
C ALA A 60 -5.28 12.54 -2.47
N LYS A 61 -6.61 12.49 -2.57
CA LYS A 61 -7.47 11.94 -1.52
C LYS A 61 -7.24 10.45 -1.30
N LEU A 62 -7.04 9.66 -2.36
CA LEU A 62 -6.70 8.24 -2.22
C LEU A 62 -5.33 8.03 -1.57
N LEU A 63 -4.35 8.87 -1.91
CA LEU A 63 -3.01 8.84 -1.31
C LEU A 63 -3.04 9.22 0.18
N ASP A 64 -3.85 10.19 0.57
CA ASP A 64 -4.06 10.54 1.99
C ASP A 64 -4.68 9.39 2.79
N GLN A 65 -5.66 8.69 2.21
CA GLN A 65 -6.23 7.48 2.81
C GLN A 65 -5.21 6.35 2.91
N ALA A 66 -4.38 6.17 1.87
CA ALA A 66 -3.31 5.19 1.88
C ALA A 66 -2.26 5.50 2.96
N HIS A 67 -1.85 6.77 3.09
CA HIS A 67 -0.96 7.23 4.14
C HIS A 67 -1.52 6.91 5.53
N SER A 68 -2.78 7.29 5.79
CA SER A 68 -3.45 7.01 7.06
C SER A 68 -3.54 5.52 7.37
N TRP A 69 -3.79 4.68 6.37
CA TRP A 69 -3.82 3.23 6.53
C TRP A 69 -2.43 2.66 6.84
N ILE A 70 -1.40 3.07 6.09
CA ILE A 70 -0.01 2.64 6.28
C ILE A 70 0.49 3.02 7.67
N GLY A 71 0.19 4.23 8.16
CA GLY A 71 0.57 4.67 9.50
C GLY A 71 0.08 3.70 10.59
N LYS A 72 -1.20 3.30 10.52
CA LYS A 72 -1.78 2.31 11.45
C LYS A 72 -1.08 0.95 11.36
N GLN A 73 -0.71 0.51 10.16
CA GLN A 73 0.01 -0.76 10.01
C GLN A 73 1.43 -0.68 10.56
N MET A 74 2.13 0.43 10.34
CA MET A 74 3.48 0.65 10.87
C MET A 74 3.48 0.67 12.41
N GLU A 75 2.47 1.28 13.04
CA GLU A 75 2.29 1.22 14.49
C GLU A 75 2.08 -0.20 15.00
N ALA A 76 1.25 -1.00 14.32
CA ALA A 76 1.03 -2.40 14.66
C ALA A 76 2.31 -3.23 14.52
N ASP A 77 3.05 -3.04 13.42
CA ASP A 77 4.31 -3.73 13.15
C ASP A 77 5.38 -3.41 14.21
N SER A 78 5.45 -2.15 14.64
CA SER A 78 6.35 -1.72 15.72
C SER A 78 6.03 -2.41 17.04
N LYS A 79 4.75 -2.52 17.41
CA LYS A 79 4.30 -3.23 18.62
C LYS A 79 4.68 -4.71 18.58
N VAL A 80 4.47 -5.39 17.45
CA VAL A 80 4.86 -6.80 17.26
C VAL A 80 6.38 -6.96 17.39
N ARG A 81 7.17 -6.07 16.78
CA ARG A 81 8.63 -6.10 16.88
C ARG A 81 9.11 -5.89 18.31
N LYS A 82 8.50 -4.98 19.06
CA LYS A 82 8.82 -4.75 20.48
C LYS A 82 8.51 -5.99 21.33
N ALA A 83 7.31 -6.56 21.19
CA ALA A 83 6.91 -7.76 21.92
C ALA A 83 7.84 -8.96 21.65
N ARG A 84 8.26 -9.17 20.39
CA ARG A 84 9.22 -10.21 20.05
C ARG A 84 10.58 -10.04 20.74
N LYS A 85 11.08 -8.81 20.83
CA LYS A 85 12.35 -8.52 21.52
C LYS A 85 12.25 -8.73 23.04
N GLU A 86 11.12 -8.40 23.64
CA GLU A 86 10.89 -8.59 25.07
C GLU A 86 10.79 -10.08 25.43
N ALA A 87 10.18 -10.90 24.57
CA ALA A 87 10.12 -12.34 24.76
C ALA A 87 11.51 -13.00 24.64
N ASP A 88 12.30 -12.61 23.63
CA ASP A 88 13.65 -13.13 23.39
C ASP A 88 14.63 -12.80 24.54
N ASN A 89 14.45 -11.65 25.20
CA ASN A 89 15.27 -11.24 26.35
C ASN A 89 14.82 -11.85 27.70
N GLY A 90 13.71 -12.58 27.75
CA GLY A 90 13.12 -13.13 28.98
C GLY A 90 13.37 -14.62 29.19
N GLU A 91 14.11 -15.27 28.29
CA GLU A 91 14.44 -16.70 28.32
C GLU A 91 15.80 -17.03 28.98
N ASP A 92 16.44 -16.06 29.65
CA ASP A 92 17.65 -16.24 30.47
C ASP A 92 17.36 -16.45 31.97
#